data_AF-A0A961Z6A5-F1
#
_entry.id   AF-A0A961Z6A5-F1
#
_cell.length_a   1.000
_cell.length_b   1.000
_cell.length_c   1.000
_cell.angle_alpha   90.00
_cell.angle_beta   90.00
_cell.angle_gamma   90.00
#
_symmetry.space_group_name_H-M   'P 1'
#
loop_
_entity.id
_entity.type
_entity.pdbx_description
1 polymer ?
#
loop_
_entity_poly.entity_id
_entity_poly.type
_entity_poly.pdbx_seq_one_letter_code
_entity_poly.pdbx_strand_id
1 'polypeptide(L)'
;MDRVMNLAGNREALASLFLAVGLLAVPFAALALDNVFIVTLATKVAILALAGAGLNLALGFGGLVSFGHAAFFGLGGYAAGILASHALNYETLFTWPFEFSGTTSMPVIWLVAMVAGALAAAAIGTLSLRTGGVYFIMITLAFAQMIYYFAISWPAYGGEDGL
;
A
#
# COMPACT_ATOMS: atom_id res chain seq x y z
N MET A 1 4.51 31.18 27.81
CA MET A 1 3.67 30.35 26.91
C MET A 1 4.47 29.24 26.25
N ASP A 2 5.75 29.46 25.91
CA ASP A 2 6.61 28.45 25.24
C ASP A 2 6.82 27.14 26.02
N ARG A 3 6.95 27.19 27.35
CA ARG A 3 7.10 25.95 28.17
C ARG A 3 5.84 25.08 28.21
N VAL A 4 4.65 25.67 28.12
CA VAL A 4 3.38 24.92 28.13
C VAL A 4 3.14 24.26 26.76
N MET A 5 3.53 24.96 25.68
CA MET A 5 3.48 24.43 24.31
C MET A 5 4.44 23.24 24.12
N ASN A 6 5.63 23.29 24.74
CA ASN A 6 6.60 22.20 24.70
C ASN A 6 6.15 20.95 25.51
N LEU A 7 5.43 21.14 26.62
CA LEU A 7 4.91 20.02 27.42
C LEU A 7 3.74 19.30 26.75
N ALA A 8 2.89 20.02 26.00
CA ALA A 8 1.82 19.45 25.20
C ALA A 8 2.38 18.60 24.04
N GLY A 9 3.34 19.15 23.28
CA GLY A 9 3.99 18.44 22.19
C GLY A 9 4.72 17.17 22.65
N ASN A 10 5.36 17.20 23.83
CA ASN A 10 6.06 16.01 24.36
C ASN A 10 5.09 14.91 24.82
N ARG A 11 3.90 15.27 25.33
CA ARG A 11 2.85 14.29 25.71
C ARG A 11 2.22 13.63 24.49
N GLU A 12 1.95 14.39 23.43
CA GLU A 12 1.44 13.87 22.16
C GLU A 12 2.50 13.03 21.42
N ALA A 13 3.77 13.44 21.47
CA ALA A 13 4.89 12.66 20.96
C ALA A 13 5.06 11.34 21.74
N LEU A 14 4.94 11.36 23.07
CA LEU A 14 5.00 10.15 23.90
C LEU A 14 3.81 9.23 23.64
N ALA A 15 2.60 9.78 23.47
CA ALA A 15 1.41 9.00 23.14
C ALA A 15 1.51 8.35 21.76
N SER A 16 1.98 9.10 20.74
CA SER A 16 2.17 8.57 19.39
C SER A 16 3.30 7.55 19.32
N LEU A 17 4.40 7.77 20.05
CA LEU A 17 5.48 6.78 20.19
C LEU A 17 4.99 5.52 20.89
N PHE A 18 4.21 5.66 21.97
CA PHE A 18 3.63 4.51 22.68
C PHE A 18 2.68 3.71 21.77
N LEU A 19 1.85 4.39 20.98
CA LEU A 19 0.97 3.75 20.00
C LEU A 19 1.77 3.05 18.89
N ALA A 20 2.82 3.69 18.37
CA ALA A 20 3.68 3.10 17.34
C ALA A 20 4.43 1.86 17.86
N VAL A 21 4.98 1.93 19.07
CA VAL A 21 5.65 0.80 19.74
C VAL A 21 4.64 -0.30 20.05
N GLY A 22 3.45 0.06 20.53
CA GLY A 22 2.36 -0.89 20.78
C GLY A 22 1.97 -1.63 19.50
N LEU A 23 1.81 -0.91 18.38
CA LEU A 23 1.52 -1.50 17.07
C LEU A 23 2.63 -2.43 16.58
N LEU A 24 3.89 -2.05 16.77
CA LEU A 24 5.06 -2.89 16.44
C LEU A 24 5.18 -4.11 17.35
N ALA A 25 4.73 -4.04 18.60
CA ALA A 25 4.76 -5.15 19.54
C ALA A 25 3.72 -6.24 19.22
N VAL A 26 2.62 -5.90 18.56
CA VAL A 26 1.55 -6.85 18.19
C VAL A 26 2.07 -8.07 17.42
N PRO A 27 2.84 -7.96 16.32
CA PRO A 27 3.36 -9.14 15.61
C PRO A 27 4.28 -10.00 16.48
N PHE A 28 5.12 -9.41 17.34
CA PHE A 28 5.98 -10.18 18.24
C PHE A 28 5.20 -10.90 19.35
N ALA A 29 4.18 -10.24 19.91
CA ALA A 29 3.27 -10.87 20.87
C ALA A 29 2.44 -11.99 20.22
N ALA A 30 2.01 -11.81 18.97
CA ALA A 30 1.28 -12.81 18.22
C ALA A 30 2.15 -14.03 17.86
N LEU A 31 3.44 -13.82 17.54
CA LEU A 31 4.43 -14.88 17.38
C LEU A 31 4.65 -15.66 18.70
N ALA A 32 4.72 -14.97 19.83
CA ALA A 32 4.90 -15.61 21.13
C ALA A 32 3.69 -16.45 21.58
N LEU A 33 2.48 -16.09 21.12
CA LEU A 33 1.23 -16.78 21.43
C LEU A 33 0.86 -17.89 20.43
N ASP A 34 1.67 -18.09 19.37
CA ASP A 34 1.49 -19.06 18.28
C ASP A 34 0.05 -19.09 17.70
N ASN A 35 -0.63 -17.95 17.72
CA ASN A 35 -2.02 -17.85 17.33
C ASN A 35 -2.17 -17.20 15.95
N VAL A 36 -2.28 -18.04 14.92
CA VAL A 36 -2.41 -17.64 13.51
C VAL A 36 -3.57 -16.67 13.26
N PHE A 37 -4.67 -16.80 14.01
CA PHE A 37 -5.81 -15.89 13.89
C PHE A 37 -5.44 -14.46 14.28
N ILE A 38 -4.73 -14.27 15.39
CA ILE A 38 -4.29 -12.95 15.86
C ILE A 38 -3.29 -12.34 14.87
N VAL A 39 -2.36 -13.13 14.34
CA VAL A 39 -1.41 -12.66 13.31
C VAL A 39 -2.16 -12.17 12.07
N THR A 40 -3.12 -12.96 11.57
CA THR A 40 -3.90 -12.62 10.39
C THR A 40 -4.73 -11.35 10.60
N LEU A 41 -5.40 -11.25 11.75
CA LEU A 41 -6.21 -10.08 12.10
C LEU A 41 -5.34 -8.83 12.24
N ALA A 42 -4.23 -8.92 12.99
CA ALA A 42 -3.29 -7.82 13.17
C ALA A 42 -2.72 -7.34 11.82
N THR A 43 -2.39 -8.28 10.92
CA THR A 43 -1.89 -7.96 9.58
C THR A 43 -2.93 -7.19 8.78
N LYS A 44 -4.19 -7.64 8.77
CA LYS A 44 -5.29 -6.92 8.08
C LYS A 44 -5.51 -5.52 8.65
N VAL A 45 -5.48 -5.38 9.97
CA VAL A 45 -5.60 -4.07 10.63
C VAL A 45 -4.44 -3.16 10.25
N ALA A 46 -3.20 -3.64 10.30
CA ALA A 46 -2.01 -2.86 9.93
C ALA A 46 -2.08 -2.40 8.46
N ILE A 47 -2.47 -3.30 7.56
CA ILE A 47 -2.65 -3.03 6.14
C ILE A 47 -3.71 -1.92 5.91
N LEU A 48 -4.89 -2.03 6.52
CA LEU A 48 -5.96 -1.03 6.39
C LEU A 48 -5.59 0.31 7.06
N ALA A 49 -4.88 0.25 8.19
CA ALA A 49 -4.38 1.44 8.88
C ALA A 49 -3.34 2.19 8.02
N LEU A 50 -2.43 1.47 7.35
CA LEU A 50 -1.47 2.05 6.42
C LEU A 50 -2.17 2.70 5.21
N ALA A 51 -3.18 2.03 4.65
CA ALA A 51 -3.98 2.59 3.56
C ALA A 51 -4.71 3.88 3.98
N GLY A 52 -5.32 3.88 5.18
CA GLY A 52 -5.97 5.06 5.74
C GLY A 52 -5.00 6.19 6.08
N ALA A 53 -3.82 5.87 6.61
CA ALA A 53 -2.77 6.84 6.92
C ALA A 53 -2.23 7.50 5.64
N GLY A 54 -2.03 6.73 4.56
CA GLY A 54 -1.63 7.25 3.25
C GLY A 54 -2.66 8.21 2.68
N LEU A 55 -3.95 7.86 2.76
CA LEU A 55 -5.03 8.73 2.33
C LEU A 55 -5.11 10.00 3.20
N ASN A 56 -4.97 9.87 4.52
CA ASN A 56 -4.94 11.01 5.43
C ASN A 56 -3.74 11.94 5.17
N LEU A 57 -2.61 11.41 4.72
CA LEU A 57 -1.45 12.23 4.38
C LEU A 57 -1.75 13.11 3.14
N ALA A 58 -2.37 12.53 2.11
CA ALA A 58 -2.81 13.27 0.92
C ALA A 58 -3.92 14.29 1.22
N LEU A 59 -4.90 13.89 2.02
CA LEU A 59 -6.02 14.74 2.44
C LEU A 59 -5.59 15.85 3.40
N GLY A 60 -4.88 15.48 4.46
CA GLY A 60 -4.55 16.34 5.60
C GLY A 60 -3.47 17.36 5.28
N PHE A 61 -2.41 16.96 4.56
CA PHE A 61 -1.34 17.88 4.17
C PHE A 61 -1.52 18.44 2.75
N GLY A 62 -2.07 17.64 1.83
CA GLY A 62 -2.25 18.04 0.44
C GLY A 62 -3.58 18.75 0.16
N GLY A 63 -4.60 18.61 1.02
CA GLY A 63 -5.96 19.10 0.75
C GLY A 63 -6.63 18.39 -0.43
N LEU A 64 -6.09 17.23 -0.84
CA LEU A 64 -6.51 16.51 -2.05
C LEU A 64 -7.31 15.27 -1.69
N VAL A 65 -8.61 15.29 -1.99
CA VAL A 65 -9.49 14.12 -1.83
C VAL A 65 -9.33 13.18 -3.01
N SER A 66 -8.75 12.00 -2.80
CA SER A 66 -8.55 11.01 -3.86
C SER A 66 -9.39 9.76 -3.62
N PHE A 67 -10.24 9.40 -4.58
CA PHE A 67 -10.91 8.09 -4.61
C PHE A 67 -10.12 7.02 -5.37
N GLY A 68 -8.95 7.37 -5.91
CA GLY A 68 -8.05 6.43 -6.58
C GLY A 68 -7.13 5.65 -5.67
N HIS A 69 -7.15 5.90 -4.35
CA HIS A 69 -6.17 5.33 -3.41
C HIS A 69 -6.18 3.79 -3.37
N ALA A 70 -7.36 3.19 -3.56
CA ALA A 70 -7.52 1.73 -3.63
C ALA A 70 -6.76 1.09 -4.80
N ALA A 71 -6.54 1.83 -5.90
CA ALA A 71 -5.79 1.32 -7.04
C ALA A 71 -4.30 1.12 -6.72
N PHE A 72 -3.69 2.03 -5.95
CA PHE A 72 -2.31 1.88 -5.50
C PHE A 72 -2.16 0.75 -4.49
N PHE A 73 -3.16 0.59 -3.62
CA PHE A 73 -3.23 -0.53 -2.70
C PHE A 73 -3.30 -1.88 -3.44
N GLY A 74 -4.16 -1.97 -4.47
CA GLY A 74 -4.25 -3.14 -5.34
C GLY A 74 -2.96 -3.42 -6.12
N LEU A 75 -2.31 -2.38 -6.67
CA LEU A 75 -1.01 -2.50 -7.36
C LEU A 75 0.07 -3.12 -6.46
N GLY A 76 0.15 -2.70 -5.19
CA GLY A 76 1.08 -3.29 -4.23
C GLY A 76 0.77 -4.76 -3.94
N GLY A 77 -0.52 -5.10 -3.81
CA GLY A 77 -0.99 -6.48 -3.65
C GLY A 77 -0.65 -7.37 -4.85
N TYR A 78 -0.93 -6.90 -6.07
CA TYR A 78 -0.58 -7.61 -7.30
C TYR A 78 0.94 -7.77 -7.46
N ALA A 79 1.74 -6.74 -7.15
CA ALA A 79 3.20 -6.87 -7.17
C ALA A 79 3.69 -7.99 -6.23
N ALA A 80 3.14 -8.08 -5.02
CA ALA A 80 3.45 -9.15 -4.08
C ALA A 80 2.95 -10.53 -4.56
N GLY A 81 1.69 -10.61 -5.03
CA GLY A 81 1.08 -11.84 -5.51
C GLY A 81 1.79 -12.41 -6.75
N ILE A 82 2.13 -11.57 -7.72
CA ILE A 82 2.83 -11.96 -8.96
C ILE A 82 4.25 -12.48 -8.64
N LEU A 83 5.00 -11.79 -7.79
CA LEU A 83 6.35 -12.23 -7.40
C LEU A 83 6.32 -13.56 -6.64
N ALA A 84 5.34 -13.73 -5.74
CA ALA A 84 5.16 -14.94 -4.96
C ALA A 84 4.68 -16.12 -5.84
N SER A 85 3.72 -15.90 -6.74
CA SER A 85 3.19 -16.96 -7.62
C SER A 85 4.27 -17.49 -8.55
N HIS A 86 5.08 -16.61 -9.14
CA HIS A 86 6.22 -17.01 -9.98
C HIS A 86 7.31 -17.74 -9.19
N ALA A 87 7.52 -17.37 -7.92
CA ALA A 87 8.46 -18.07 -7.05
C ALA A 87 7.99 -19.49 -6.72
N LEU A 88 6.68 -19.67 -6.50
CA LEU A 88 6.08 -20.95 -6.14
C LEU A 88 5.92 -21.90 -7.34
N ASN A 89 5.63 -21.36 -8.52
CA ASN A 89 5.45 -22.14 -9.76
C ASN A 89 6.76 -22.42 -10.50
N TYR A 90 7.89 -21.90 -10.02
CA TYR A 90 9.20 -21.95 -10.69
C TYR A 90 9.18 -21.36 -12.10
N GLU A 91 8.35 -20.34 -12.31
CA GLU A 91 8.20 -19.65 -13.59
C GLU A 91 9.00 -18.34 -13.57
N THR A 92 9.67 -18.02 -14.67
CA THR A 92 10.38 -16.74 -14.84
C THR A 92 9.39 -15.64 -15.24
N LEU A 93 9.42 -14.51 -14.54
CA LEU A 93 8.58 -13.34 -14.82
C LEU A 93 8.90 -12.74 -16.19
N PHE A 94 10.19 -12.64 -16.51
CA PHE A 94 10.65 -12.04 -17.75
C PHE A 94 12.05 -12.54 -18.08
N THR A 95 12.29 -12.83 -19.35
CA THR A 95 13.53 -13.48 -19.82
C THR A 95 14.44 -12.53 -20.64
N TRP A 96 14.00 -11.31 -20.97
CA TRP A 96 14.77 -10.38 -21.81
C TRP A 96 14.55 -8.94 -21.37
N PRO A 97 15.52 -8.09 -20.98
CA PRO A 97 16.97 -8.20 -21.16
C PRO A 97 17.72 -8.86 -19.98
N PHE A 98 17.05 -9.14 -18.86
CA PHE A 98 17.61 -9.89 -17.72
C PHE A 98 16.58 -10.93 -17.27
N GLU A 99 17.04 -12.13 -16.90
CA GLU A 99 16.17 -13.16 -16.31
C GLU A 99 15.74 -12.73 -14.91
N PHE A 100 14.47 -12.35 -14.78
CA PHE A 100 13.84 -12.12 -13.49
C PHE A 100 12.99 -13.32 -13.12
N SER A 101 13.44 -14.08 -12.12
CA SER A 101 12.63 -15.10 -11.47
C SER A 101 11.75 -14.49 -10.38
N GLY A 102 10.65 -15.16 -10.05
CA GLY A 102 9.87 -14.81 -8.86
C GLY A 102 10.73 -14.87 -7.59
N THR A 103 10.35 -14.11 -6.56
CA THR A 103 11.07 -14.06 -5.29
C THR A 103 10.13 -14.13 -4.10
N THR A 104 10.52 -14.89 -3.09
CA THR A 104 9.84 -14.94 -1.77
C THR A 104 10.50 -13.97 -0.78
N SER A 105 11.55 -13.25 -1.19
CA SER A 105 12.26 -12.32 -0.32
C SER A 105 11.44 -11.05 -0.08
N MET A 106 10.87 -10.91 1.13
CA MET A 106 10.04 -9.75 1.49
C MET A 106 10.67 -8.38 1.19
N PRO A 107 11.97 -8.13 1.46
CA PRO A 107 12.57 -6.83 1.16
C PRO A 107 12.55 -6.47 -0.33
N VAL A 108 12.72 -7.47 -1.19
CA VAL A 108 12.67 -7.28 -2.65
C VAL A 108 11.24 -7.00 -3.09
N ILE A 109 10.27 -7.76 -2.56
CA ILE A 109 8.84 -7.56 -2.84
C ILE A 109 8.41 -6.14 -2.45
N TRP A 110 8.82 -5.66 -1.27
CA TRP A 110 8.49 -4.31 -0.82
C TRP A 110 9.08 -3.23 -1.74
N LEU A 111 10.34 -3.39 -2.16
CA LEU A 111 10.96 -2.46 -3.10
C LEU A 111 10.23 -2.44 -4.44
N VAL A 112 9.90 -3.61 -4.99
CA VAL A 112 9.17 -3.70 -6.27
C VAL A 112 7.77 -3.08 -6.14
N ALA A 113 7.04 -3.37 -5.07
CA ALA A 113 5.72 -2.79 -4.81
C ALA A 113 5.78 -1.26 -4.65
N MET A 114 6.79 -0.73 -3.94
CA MET A 114 7.00 0.71 -3.80
C MET A 114 7.34 1.37 -5.14
N VAL A 115 8.23 0.78 -5.94
CA VAL A 115 8.60 1.31 -7.26
C VAL A 115 7.40 1.27 -8.21
N ALA A 116 6.67 0.16 -8.27
CA ALA A 116 5.47 0.03 -9.12
C ALA A 116 4.40 1.05 -8.72
N GLY A 117 4.14 1.19 -7.41
CA GLY A 117 3.22 2.18 -6.87
C GLY A 117 3.66 3.62 -7.17
N ALA A 118 4.96 3.92 -7.03
CA ALA A 118 5.51 5.24 -7.33
C ALA A 118 5.42 5.60 -8.81
N LEU A 119 5.68 4.64 -9.71
CA LEU A 119 5.53 4.85 -11.15
C LEU A 119 4.08 5.09 -11.54
N ALA A 120 3.14 4.29 -11.01
CA ALA A 120 1.71 4.50 -11.22
C ALA A 120 1.25 5.85 -10.65
N ALA A 121 1.72 6.21 -9.46
CA ALA A 121 1.40 7.49 -8.82
C ALA A 121 1.98 8.67 -9.61
N ALA A 122 3.17 8.53 -10.20
CA ALA A 122 3.74 9.54 -11.08
C ALA A 122 2.90 9.69 -12.36
N ALA A 123 2.54 8.58 -13.02
CA ALA A 123 1.72 8.61 -14.23
C ALA A 123 0.34 9.25 -13.98
N ILE A 124 -0.38 8.80 -12.96
CA ILE A 124 -1.71 9.33 -12.58
C ILE A 124 -1.59 10.76 -12.05
N GLY A 125 -0.56 11.03 -11.23
CA GLY A 125 -0.31 12.31 -10.59
C GLY A 125 -0.03 13.43 -11.59
N THR A 126 0.74 13.17 -12.64
CA THR A 126 1.08 14.19 -13.66
C THR A 126 -0.14 14.79 -14.34
N LEU A 127 -1.23 14.03 -14.48
CA LEU A 127 -2.50 14.51 -15.02
C LEU A 127 -3.43 15.04 -13.92
N SER A 128 -3.66 14.25 -12.87
CA SER A 128 -4.65 14.58 -11.83
C SER A 128 -4.31 15.85 -11.06
N LEU A 129 -3.03 16.07 -10.72
CA LEU A 129 -2.58 17.23 -9.93
C LEU A 129 -2.72 18.58 -10.66
N ARG A 130 -3.02 18.58 -11.97
CA ARG A 130 -3.32 19.80 -12.73
C ARG A 130 -4.73 20.34 -12.46
N THR A 131 -5.55 19.56 -11.76
CA THR A 131 -6.93 19.90 -11.42
C THR A 131 -7.10 19.98 -9.91
N GLY A 132 -8.07 20.78 -9.46
CA GLY A 132 -8.38 20.94 -8.05
C GLY A 132 -9.83 20.58 -7.74
N GLY A 133 -10.11 20.32 -6.46
CA GLY A 133 -11.46 20.09 -5.96
C GLY A 133 -12.14 18.87 -6.60
N VAL A 134 -13.38 19.04 -7.06
CA VAL A 134 -14.21 17.94 -7.58
C VAL A 134 -13.59 17.29 -8.83
N TYR A 135 -12.90 18.06 -9.68
CA TYR A 135 -12.26 17.51 -10.88
C TYR A 135 -11.13 16.52 -10.54
N PHE A 136 -10.35 16.80 -9.50
CA PHE A 136 -9.31 15.89 -9.02
C PHE A 136 -9.91 14.55 -8.55
N ILE A 137 -11.00 14.62 -7.80
CA ILE A 137 -11.74 13.44 -7.32
C ILE A 137 -12.21 12.60 -8.52
N MET A 138 -12.84 13.23 -9.52
CA MET A 138 -13.38 12.54 -10.69
C MET A 138 -12.29 11.87 -11.53
N ILE A 139 -11.16 12.55 -11.76
CA ILE A 139 -10.04 11.99 -12.53
C ILE A 139 -9.42 10.80 -11.79
N THR A 140 -9.21 10.92 -10.46
CA THR A 140 -8.63 9.82 -9.69
C THR A 140 -9.56 8.60 -9.62
N LEU A 141 -10.88 8.80 -9.55
CA LEU A 141 -11.87 7.73 -9.66
C LEU A 141 -11.81 7.05 -11.03
N ALA A 142 -11.73 7.82 -12.12
CA ALA A 142 -11.66 7.29 -13.48
C ALA A 142 -10.42 6.39 -13.68
N PHE A 143 -9.26 6.81 -13.17
CA PHE A 143 -8.05 5.99 -13.19
C PHE A 143 -8.19 4.72 -12.33
N ALA A 144 -8.86 4.82 -11.17
CA ALA A 144 -9.14 3.67 -10.33
C ALA A 144 -9.96 2.61 -11.09
N GLN A 145 -11.01 3.05 -11.78
CA GLN A 145 -11.87 2.18 -12.58
C GLN A 145 -11.11 1.60 -13.76
N MET A 146 -10.26 2.38 -14.44
CA MET A 146 -9.43 1.88 -15.53
C MET A 146 -8.48 0.76 -15.07
N ILE A 147 -7.85 0.92 -13.91
CA ILE A 147 -6.99 -0.13 -13.32
C ILE A 147 -7.81 -1.35 -12.92
N TYR A 148 -8.99 -1.15 -12.34
CA TYR A 148 -9.90 -2.24 -11.98
C TYR A 148 -10.31 -3.07 -13.21
N TYR A 149 -10.77 -2.42 -14.29
CA TYR A 149 -11.12 -3.11 -15.52
C TYR A 149 -9.91 -3.81 -16.17
N PHE A 150 -8.73 -3.19 -16.10
CA PHE A 150 -7.51 -3.81 -16.56
C PHE A 150 -7.17 -5.09 -15.79
N ALA A 151 -7.25 -5.05 -14.45
CA ALA A 151 -6.98 -6.22 -13.61
C ALA A 151 -7.94 -7.38 -13.92
N ILE A 152 -9.24 -7.09 -14.04
CA ILE A 152 -10.25 -8.11 -14.37
C ILE A 152 -10.07 -8.66 -15.77
N SER A 153 -9.64 -7.83 -16.71
CA SER A 153 -9.41 -8.25 -18.10
C SER A 153 -8.09 -8.99 -18.30
N TRP A 154 -7.30 -9.25 -17.24
CA TRP A 154 -5.97 -9.85 -17.34
C TRP A 154 -5.98 -11.36 -17.07
N PRO A 155 -6.04 -12.23 -18.10
CA PRO A 155 -6.29 -13.66 -17.89
C PRO A 155 -5.08 -14.40 -17.30
N ALA A 156 -3.86 -13.89 -17.58
CA ALA A 156 -2.62 -14.49 -17.07
C ALA A 156 -2.51 -14.46 -15.54
N TYR A 157 -3.27 -13.58 -14.88
CA TYR A 157 -3.21 -13.36 -13.44
C TYR A 157 -4.60 -13.45 -12.80
N GLY A 158 -5.41 -14.41 -13.25
CA GLY A 158 -6.69 -14.76 -12.64
C GLY A 158 -7.90 -13.98 -13.16
N GLY A 159 -7.70 -12.81 -13.77
CA GLY A 159 -8.80 -12.02 -14.35
C GLY A 159 -9.92 -11.72 -13.35
N GLU A 160 -11.11 -12.27 -13.60
CA GLU A 160 -12.28 -12.16 -12.70
C GLU A 160 -12.08 -12.86 -11.35
N ASP A 161 -11.31 -13.95 -11.31
CA ASP A 161 -11.02 -14.71 -10.08
C ASP A 161 -9.94 -14.04 -9.22
N GLY A 162 -9.10 -13.21 -9.86
CA GLY A 162 -7.91 -12.62 -9.24
C GLY A 162 -6.81 -13.65 -8.92
N LEU A 163 -5.65 -13.13 -8.52
CA LEU A 163 -4.55 -13.92 -7.92
C LEU A 163 -4.77 -14.17 -6.43
#